data_AF-A0A0D0IXL4-F1
#
_entry.id   AF-A0A0D0IXL4-F1
#
_cell.length_a   1.000
_cell.length_b   1.000
_cell.length_c   1.000
_cell.angle_alpha   90.00
_cell.angle_beta   90.00
_cell.angle_gamma   90.00
#
_symmetry.space_group_name_H-M   'P 1'
#
loop_
_entity.id
_entity.type
_entity.pdbx_description
1 polymer ?
#
loop_
_entity_poly.entity_id
_entity_poly.type
_entity_poly.pdbx_seq_one_letter_code
_entity_poly.pdbx_strand_id
1 'polypeptide(L)'
;MRKTLLGIDLAICSLWTIAALGSRIAWVATPATWIVMLLIMSRLLLSFTLYHREKKSWIPGLLFMGLTAFAISVGLDIKLNGLASKAFPLLNLDFNRWWYVGLTLAVATWLWVVPLVVFLVNIFRKGCLTDTLTWKDAFGKLLWTDKTARTYCSLLLITTGTLYAGLAMNARICLFASVVAPTLSFHLLKRYYGLEKGKVWVLVISMLIFFFAQTHAGLLRMAMLGISFSMVIYVCSSFYQDKKKMLLSVMSAIYVGIMLPSLAIGNNQYTCFNVERTGYYTLDTYPGIFSIEDKKTGKIGLRSRYGLLVKPEYDAFVYHTSRHWFGELELRKNGYYTLYDICNNEYRKDNHISHQLQDSICQIVEEHLSEYDYQPDERLEVRLIEAKNSQVRAHIKALKNGSIIYDYDDKEAFIPTDSISYTPGTIVCDSFVRLEWCMLKSLSYTHDATTNDSAVYNIYVTLARENMPKPKEAETLVKKISRFLRCILPKN
;
A
#
# COMPACT_ATOMS: atom_id res chain seq x y z
N MET A 1 -0.05 -12.87 -39.63
CA MET A 1 1.29 -12.60 -39.03
C MET A 1 1.56 -11.11 -38.77
N ARG A 2 1.36 -10.20 -39.75
CA ARG A 2 1.67 -8.77 -39.56
C ARG A 2 0.84 -8.05 -38.47
N LYS A 3 -0.48 -8.26 -38.49
CA LYS A 3 -1.40 -7.69 -37.48
C LYS A 3 -1.14 -8.22 -36.07
N THR A 4 -0.81 -9.52 -35.96
CA THR A 4 -0.47 -10.14 -34.68
C THR A 4 0.86 -9.63 -34.14
N LEU A 5 1.88 -9.46 -35.00
CA LEU A 5 3.17 -8.89 -34.61
C LEU A 5 3.04 -7.42 -34.17
N LEU A 6 2.25 -6.60 -34.88
CA LEU A 6 1.93 -5.24 -34.42
C LEU A 6 1.21 -5.27 -33.06
N GLY A 7 0.24 -6.16 -32.87
CA GLY A 7 -0.48 -6.27 -31.60
C GLY A 7 0.44 -6.58 -30.41
N ILE A 8 1.38 -7.52 -30.59
CA ILE A 8 2.40 -7.85 -29.58
C ILE A 8 3.32 -6.65 -29.35
N ASP A 9 3.79 -6.00 -30.41
CA ASP A 9 4.66 -4.83 -30.32
C ASP A 9 4.02 -3.68 -29.54
N LEU A 10 2.75 -3.38 -29.84
CA LEU A 10 1.98 -2.36 -29.13
C LEU A 10 1.74 -2.73 -27.67
N ALA A 11 1.50 -4.00 -27.35
CA ALA A 11 1.35 -4.45 -25.96
C ALA A 11 2.67 -4.28 -25.16
N ILE A 12 3.82 -4.57 -25.76
CA ILE A 12 5.12 -4.37 -25.12
C ILE A 12 5.40 -2.87 -24.96
N CYS A 13 5.09 -2.06 -25.99
CA CYS A 13 5.26 -0.61 -25.93
C CYS A 13 4.35 0.03 -24.88
N SER A 14 3.12 -0.44 -24.69
CA SER A 14 2.21 0.08 -23.67
C SER A 14 2.69 -0.24 -22.25
N LEU A 15 3.14 -1.48 -21.99
CA LEU A 15 3.71 -1.86 -20.70
C LEU A 15 4.96 -1.03 -20.39
N TRP A 16 5.85 -0.86 -21.38
CA TRP A 16 7.03 -0.02 -21.21
C TRP A 16 6.67 1.46 -20.98
N THR A 17 5.68 1.99 -21.70
CA THR A 17 5.16 3.35 -21.47
C THR A 17 4.66 3.53 -20.04
N ILE A 18 3.84 2.60 -19.54
CA ILE A 18 3.31 2.61 -18.17
C ILE A 18 4.45 2.57 -17.15
N ALA A 19 5.47 1.74 -17.36
CA ALA A 19 6.61 1.62 -16.44
C ALA A 19 7.52 2.86 -16.46
N ALA A 20 7.85 3.36 -17.66
CA ALA A 20 8.71 4.53 -17.84
C ALA A 20 8.08 5.78 -17.26
N LEU A 21 6.79 5.97 -17.51
CA LEU A 21 6.04 7.12 -17.01
C LEU A 21 5.70 6.97 -15.53
N GLY A 22 5.12 5.85 -15.11
CA GLY A 22 4.64 5.66 -13.73
C GLY A 22 5.71 5.81 -12.63
N SER A 23 6.99 5.72 -12.97
CA SER A 23 8.10 5.98 -12.05
C SER A 23 8.43 7.48 -11.84
N ARG A 24 7.80 8.37 -12.61
CA ARG A 24 8.09 9.81 -12.66
C ARG A 24 6.87 10.59 -12.18
N ILE A 25 6.97 11.18 -10.99
CA ILE A 25 5.88 11.92 -10.34
C ILE A 25 5.86 13.40 -10.78
N ALA A 26 7.03 13.99 -11.10
CA ALA A 26 7.17 15.40 -11.45
C ALA A 26 7.35 15.62 -12.96
N TRP A 27 6.24 15.72 -13.67
CA TRP A 27 6.18 15.85 -15.14
C TRP A 27 6.71 17.17 -15.69
N VAL A 28 6.41 18.27 -14.99
CA VAL A 28 6.65 19.64 -15.48
C VAL A 28 8.03 20.14 -15.07
N ALA A 29 8.64 19.54 -14.03
CA ALA A 29 9.83 20.09 -13.39
C ALA A 29 11.15 19.69 -14.06
N THR A 30 11.18 18.64 -14.90
CA THR A 30 12.45 18.11 -15.42
C THR A 30 12.44 17.94 -16.95
N PRO A 31 13.41 18.52 -17.70
CA PRO A 31 13.53 18.29 -19.15
C PRO A 31 13.63 16.81 -19.55
N ALA A 32 14.12 15.97 -18.62
CA ALA A 32 14.25 14.53 -18.79
C ALA A 32 12.92 13.80 -19.08
N THR A 33 11.79 14.26 -18.52
CA THR A 33 10.47 13.63 -18.75
C THR A 33 9.99 13.84 -20.19
N TRP A 34 10.23 15.03 -20.75
CA TRP A 34 9.89 15.37 -22.13
C TRP A 34 10.67 14.53 -23.14
N ILE A 35 11.95 14.26 -22.87
CA ILE A 35 12.78 13.39 -23.70
C ILE A 35 12.24 11.96 -23.72
N VAL A 36 11.85 11.41 -22.55
CA VAL A 36 11.23 10.07 -22.47
C VAL A 36 9.91 10.00 -23.21
N MET A 37 9.07 11.04 -23.12
CA MET A 37 7.83 11.13 -23.90
C MET A 37 8.09 11.13 -25.41
N LEU A 38 9.04 11.92 -25.88
CA LEU A 38 9.43 11.94 -27.29
C LEU A 38 9.99 10.58 -27.75
N LEU A 39 10.72 9.89 -26.88
CA LEU A 39 11.24 8.55 -27.13
C LEU A 39 10.11 7.52 -27.26
N ILE A 40 9.11 7.57 -26.38
CA ILE A 40 7.90 6.73 -26.47
C ILE A 40 7.12 7.02 -27.75
N MET A 41 6.87 8.30 -28.05
CA MET A 41 6.10 8.72 -29.22
C MET A 41 6.79 8.33 -30.53
N SER A 42 8.11 8.52 -30.62
CA SER A 42 8.90 8.09 -31.79
C SER A 42 8.89 6.57 -31.96
N ARG A 43 8.94 5.80 -30.86
CA ARG A 43 8.84 4.33 -30.91
C ARG A 43 7.48 3.83 -31.40
N LEU A 44 6.40 4.44 -30.94
CA LEU A 44 5.04 4.11 -31.40
C LEU A 44 4.86 4.48 -32.87
N LEU A 45 5.35 5.65 -33.27
CA LEU A 45 5.33 6.10 -34.66
C LEU A 45 6.11 5.15 -35.57
N LEU A 46 7.25 4.64 -35.10
CA LEU A 46 8.03 3.62 -35.79
C LEU A 46 7.21 2.32 -35.99
N SER A 47 6.50 1.83 -34.97
CA SER A 47 5.62 0.65 -35.09
C SER A 47 4.59 0.81 -36.20
N PHE A 48 3.88 1.95 -36.22
CA PHE A 48 2.83 2.20 -37.20
C PHE A 48 3.41 2.40 -38.61
N THR A 49 4.51 3.14 -38.77
CA THR A 49 5.14 3.32 -40.09
C THR A 49 5.71 2.00 -40.65
N LEU A 50 6.31 1.14 -39.81
CA LEU A 50 6.72 -0.22 -40.21
C LEU A 50 5.52 -1.12 -40.53
N TYR A 51 4.41 -0.95 -39.82
CA TYR A 51 3.14 -1.63 -40.12
C TYR A 51 2.43 -1.12 -41.37
N HIS A 52 2.69 0.11 -41.83
CA HIS A 52 2.21 0.56 -43.14
C HIS A 52 3.21 0.26 -44.26
N ARG A 53 4.45 -0.14 -43.92
CA ARG A 53 5.55 -0.41 -44.87
C ARG A 53 5.96 0.89 -45.59
N GLU A 54 6.03 1.96 -44.83
CA GLU A 54 6.30 3.29 -45.36
C GLU A 54 7.80 3.49 -45.60
N LYS A 55 8.15 4.00 -46.77
CA LYS A 55 9.55 4.29 -47.14
C LYS A 55 10.19 5.29 -46.17
N LYS A 56 9.40 6.23 -45.64
CA LYS A 56 9.83 7.26 -44.68
C LYS A 56 9.90 6.78 -43.22
N SER A 57 9.75 5.47 -42.96
CA SER A 57 9.91 4.89 -41.61
C SER A 57 11.32 5.07 -41.01
N TRP A 58 12.33 5.39 -41.83
CA TRP A 58 13.66 5.75 -41.35
C TRP A 58 13.66 7.03 -40.49
N ILE A 59 12.71 7.95 -40.70
CA ILE A 59 12.62 9.21 -39.94
C ILE A 59 12.30 8.95 -38.46
N PRO A 60 11.17 8.29 -38.11
CA PRO A 60 10.91 7.93 -36.71
C PRO A 60 11.96 6.95 -36.17
N GLY A 61 12.56 6.13 -37.03
CA GLY A 61 13.66 5.24 -36.67
C GLY A 61 14.91 5.99 -36.19
N LEU A 62 15.40 6.96 -36.96
CA LEU A 62 16.54 7.80 -36.58
C LEU A 62 16.24 8.65 -35.36
N LEU A 63 15.03 9.22 -35.28
CA LEU A 63 14.60 9.98 -34.11
C LEU A 63 14.64 9.11 -32.85
N PHE A 64 14.09 7.90 -32.91
CA PHE A 64 14.09 6.95 -31.80
C PHE A 64 15.52 6.52 -31.41
N MET A 65 16.36 6.18 -32.38
CA MET A 65 17.76 5.79 -32.14
C MET A 65 18.56 6.94 -31.52
N GLY A 66 18.42 8.16 -32.05
CA GLY A 66 19.09 9.35 -31.55
C GLY A 66 18.66 9.69 -30.12
N LEU A 67 17.35 9.68 -29.83
CA LEU A 67 16.84 9.90 -28.47
C LEU A 67 17.27 8.81 -27.51
N THR A 68 17.36 7.55 -27.95
CA THR A 68 17.83 6.43 -27.13
C THR A 68 19.31 6.56 -26.82
N ALA A 69 20.15 6.87 -27.81
CA ALA A 69 21.58 7.10 -27.62
C ALA A 69 21.83 8.27 -26.66
N PHE A 70 21.09 9.37 -26.83
CA PHE A 70 21.15 10.53 -25.94
C PHE A 70 20.71 10.19 -24.50
N ALA A 71 19.60 9.48 -24.35
CA ALA A 71 19.11 9.05 -23.04
C ALA A 71 20.14 8.16 -22.32
N ILE A 72 20.78 7.24 -23.03
CA ILE A 72 21.84 6.39 -22.47
C ILE A 72 23.08 7.22 -22.12
N SER A 73 23.53 8.14 -22.99
CA SER A 73 24.74 8.93 -22.75
C SER A 73 24.63 9.86 -21.54
N VAL A 74 23.43 10.34 -21.24
CA VAL A 74 23.16 11.21 -20.08
C VAL A 74 22.76 10.39 -18.83
N GLY A 75 22.79 9.05 -18.92
CA GLY A 75 22.41 8.17 -17.80
C GLY A 75 20.92 8.26 -17.43
N LEU A 76 20.07 8.67 -18.38
CA LEU A 76 18.66 8.89 -18.17
C LEU A 76 17.95 7.54 -18.09
N ASP A 77 17.40 7.22 -16.92
CA ASP A 77 16.80 5.90 -16.69
C ASP A 77 15.50 5.71 -17.49
N ILE A 78 15.56 4.89 -18.55
CA ILE A 78 14.43 4.54 -19.42
C ILE A 78 13.57 3.40 -18.80
N LYS A 79 13.93 2.94 -17.60
CA LYS A 79 13.16 2.02 -16.72
C LYS A 79 12.81 0.67 -17.34
N LEU A 80 13.67 0.15 -18.22
CA LEU A 80 13.62 -1.25 -18.68
C LEU A 80 13.68 -2.23 -17.48
N ASN A 81 14.56 -1.93 -16.53
CA ASN A 81 14.74 -2.64 -15.27
C ASN A 81 13.48 -2.62 -14.38
N GLY A 82 12.71 -1.53 -14.42
CA GLY A 82 11.48 -1.39 -13.64
C GLY A 82 10.43 -2.42 -14.06
N LEU A 83 10.28 -2.64 -15.36
CA LEU A 83 9.30 -3.58 -15.91
C LEU A 83 9.60 -5.04 -15.51
N ALA A 84 10.87 -5.45 -15.54
CA ALA A 84 11.30 -6.78 -15.10
C ALA A 84 11.19 -6.93 -13.56
N SER A 85 11.62 -5.93 -12.79
CA SER A 85 11.62 -5.99 -11.32
C SER A 85 10.21 -6.05 -10.72
N LYS A 86 9.23 -5.39 -11.34
CA LYS A 86 7.84 -5.34 -10.85
C LYS A 86 7.03 -6.59 -11.17
N ALA A 87 7.49 -7.44 -12.08
CA ALA A 87 6.84 -8.71 -12.39
C ALA A 87 6.89 -9.70 -11.20
N PHE A 88 8.00 -9.75 -10.47
CA PHE A 88 8.19 -10.63 -9.31
C PHE A 88 7.17 -10.39 -8.19
N PRO A 89 7.07 -9.19 -7.59
CA PRO A 89 6.11 -8.94 -6.53
C PRO A 89 4.65 -9.02 -7.02
N LEU A 90 4.40 -8.71 -8.30
CA LEU A 90 3.05 -8.75 -8.86
C LEU A 90 2.55 -10.19 -9.06
N LEU A 91 3.46 -11.13 -9.33
CA LEU A 91 3.17 -12.56 -9.43
C LEU A 91 3.39 -13.30 -8.10
N ASN A 92 3.74 -12.58 -7.03
CA ASN A 92 4.13 -13.15 -5.73
C ASN A 92 5.25 -14.21 -5.87
N LEU A 93 6.24 -13.93 -6.73
CA LEU A 93 7.41 -14.76 -6.94
C LEU A 93 8.62 -14.15 -6.24
N ASP A 94 9.47 -15.00 -5.69
CA ASP A 94 10.76 -14.58 -5.14
C ASP A 94 11.65 -13.99 -6.23
N PHE A 95 12.43 -12.98 -5.85
CA PHE A 95 13.31 -12.31 -6.79
C PHE A 95 14.40 -13.26 -7.29
N ASN A 96 14.43 -13.51 -8.60
CA ASN A 96 15.47 -14.31 -9.23
C ASN A 96 16.28 -13.47 -10.22
N ARG A 97 17.59 -13.32 -9.93
CA ARG A 97 18.52 -12.50 -10.72
C ARG A 97 18.61 -12.93 -12.18
N TRP A 98 18.62 -14.23 -12.47
CA TRP A 98 18.75 -14.74 -13.83
C TRP A 98 17.52 -14.45 -14.67
N TRP A 99 16.33 -14.68 -14.12
CA TRP A 99 15.06 -14.32 -14.76
C TRP A 99 14.93 -12.82 -14.96
N TYR A 100 15.36 -12.02 -13.98
CA TYR A 100 15.34 -10.58 -14.06
C TYR A 100 16.19 -10.06 -15.23
N VAL A 101 17.45 -10.53 -15.34
CA VAL A 101 18.36 -10.17 -16.43
C VAL A 101 17.80 -10.65 -17.78
N GLY A 102 17.31 -11.89 -17.85
CA GLY A 102 16.71 -12.45 -19.07
C GLY A 102 15.52 -11.66 -19.58
N LEU A 103 14.56 -11.32 -18.70
CA LEU A 103 13.40 -10.50 -19.04
C LEU A 103 13.79 -9.09 -19.51
N THR A 104 14.76 -8.48 -18.82
CA THR A 104 15.25 -7.14 -19.17
C THR A 104 15.87 -7.13 -20.57
N LEU A 105 16.72 -8.11 -20.86
CA LEU A 105 17.34 -8.29 -22.17
C LEU A 105 16.30 -8.57 -23.26
N ALA A 106 15.29 -9.40 -22.98
CA ALA A 106 14.23 -9.70 -23.93
C ALA A 106 13.43 -8.44 -24.30
N VAL A 107 13.03 -7.63 -23.32
CA VAL A 107 12.30 -6.38 -23.54
C VAL A 107 13.15 -5.35 -24.27
N ALA A 108 14.43 -5.19 -23.88
CA ALA A 108 15.36 -4.30 -24.56
C ALA A 108 15.58 -4.71 -26.03
N THR A 109 15.78 -6.01 -26.28
CA THR A 109 15.92 -6.57 -27.63
C THR A 109 14.67 -6.30 -28.47
N TRP A 110 13.48 -6.46 -27.88
CA TRP A 110 12.23 -6.21 -28.58
C TRP A 110 12.00 -4.72 -28.89
N LEU A 111 12.32 -3.83 -27.95
CA LEU A 111 12.12 -2.40 -28.15
C LEU A 111 13.11 -1.81 -29.15
N TRP A 112 14.34 -2.32 -29.21
CA TRP A 112 15.44 -1.72 -29.97
C TRP A 112 15.85 -2.49 -31.22
N VAL A 113 16.07 -3.81 -31.11
CA VAL A 113 16.63 -4.62 -32.19
C VAL A 113 15.55 -5.03 -33.19
N VAL A 114 14.39 -5.48 -32.70
CA VAL A 114 13.31 -5.98 -33.57
C VAL A 114 12.83 -4.95 -34.61
N PRO A 115 12.57 -3.67 -34.26
CA PRO A 115 12.17 -2.67 -35.25
C PRO A 115 13.22 -2.45 -36.33
N LEU A 116 14.50 -2.47 -35.96
CA LEU A 116 15.63 -2.30 -36.87
C LEU A 116 15.73 -3.48 -37.85
N VAL A 117 15.61 -4.71 -37.35
CA VAL A 117 15.58 -5.92 -38.19
C VAL A 117 14.38 -5.88 -39.14
N VAL A 118 13.18 -5.53 -38.65
CA VAL A 118 11.98 -5.42 -39.49
C VAL A 118 12.14 -4.34 -40.56
N PHE A 119 12.75 -3.21 -40.22
CA PHE A 119 13.05 -2.14 -41.18
C PHE A 119 14.02 -2.61 -42.27
N LEU A 120 15.14 -3.24 -41.90
CA LEU A 120 16.12 -3.79 -42.85
C LEU A 120 15.47 -4.83 -43.78
N VAL A 121 14.71 -5.78 -43.22
CA VAL A 121 14.00 -6.80 -44.01
C VAL A 121 13.03 -6.15 -45.01
N ASN A 122 12.34 -5.08 -44.62
CA ASN A 122 11.42 -4.35 -45.51
C ASN A 122 12.16 -3.60 -46.63
N ILE A 123 13.38 -3.11 -46.39
CA ILE A 123 14.22 -2.49 -47.43
C ILE A 123 14.75 -3.53 -48.41
N PHE A 124 15.30 -4.64 -47.90
CA PHE A 124 15.93 -5.67 -48.74
C PHE A 124 14.91 -6.46 -49.58
N ARG A 125 13.64 -6.55 -49.13
CA ARG A 125 12.55 -7.05 -49.98
C ARG A 125 12.12 -5.98 -50.99
N LYS A 126 12.70 -6.03 -52.20
CA LYS A 126 12.31 -5.19 -53.36
C LYS A 126 10.78 -5.14 -53.53
N GLY A 127 10.24 -3.94 -53.78
CA GLY A 127 8.82 -3.71 -54.13
C GLY A 127 7.83 -3.61 -52.97
N CYS A 128 8.30 -3.51 -51.72
CA CYS A 128 7.48 -3.69 -50.53
C CYS A 128 7.09 -2.38 -49.80
N LEU A 129 7.70 -1.25 -50.19
CA LEU A 129 7.56 0.05 -49.51
C LEU A 129 6.62 0.99 -50.26
N THR A 130 5.62 1.53 -49.56
CA THR A 130 4.74 2.60 -50.04
C THR A 130 5.33 3.96 -49.67
N ASP A 131 5.12 4.98 -50.51
CA ASP A 131 5.52 6.37 -50.23
C ASP A 131 4.27 7.25 -50.18
N THR A 132 3.41 6.97 -49.19
CA THR A 132 2.13 7.65 -49.01
C THR A 132 2.15 8.69 -47.90
N LEU A 133 3.17 8.67 -47.04
CA LEU A 133 3.27 9.56 -45.88
C LEU A 133 3.80 10.96 -46.21
N THR A 134 3.15 12.01 -45.68
CA THR A 134 3.73 13.37 -45.71
C THR A 134 4.79 13.54 -44.61
N TRP A 135 5.67 14.54 -44.73
CA TRP A 135 6.66 14.86 -43.69
C TRP A 135 6.01 15.12 -42.32
N LYS A 136 4.86 15.80 -42.29
CA LYS A 136 4.11 16.05 -41.05
C LYS A 136 3.62 14.75 -40.40
N ASP A 137 3.23 13.77 -41.22
CA ASP A 137 2.80 12.45 -40.75
C ASP A 137 3.98 11.66 -40.16
N ALA A 138 5.17 11.79 -40.75
CA ALA A 138 6.41 11.14 -40.30
C ALA A 138 6.95 11.72 -38.98
N PHE A 139 6.50 12.91 -38.57
CA PHE A 139 6.83 13.53 -37.28
C PHE A 139 5.74 13.37 -36.20
N GLY A 140 4.68 12.60 -36.47
CA GLY A 140 3.70 12.21 -35.43
C GLY A 140 2.25 12.50 -35.77
N LYS A 141 1.95 13.25 -36.85
CA LYS A 141 0.55 13.46 -37.29
C LYS A 141 -0.12 12.14 -37.68
N LEU A 142 0.65 11.11 -38.08
CA LEU A 142 0.13 9.77 -38.34
C LEU A 142 -0.62 9.18 -37.14
N LEU A 143 -0.08 9.36 -35.92
CA LEU A 143 -0.68 8.83 -34.68
C LEU A 143 -2.08 9.39 -34.41
N TRP A 144 -2.38 10.55 -34.99
CA TRP A 144 -3.64 11.25 -34.80
C TRP A 144 -4.52 11.27 -36.04
N THR A 145 -4.04 10.85 -37.21
CA THR A 145 -4.82 10.82 -38.45
C THR A 145 -5.33 9.43 -38.77
N ASP A 146 -4.48 8.40 -38.61
CA ASP A 146 -4.91 7.02 -38.79
C ASP A 146 -5.91 6.60 -37.71
N LYS A 147 -7.00 5.96 -38.12
CA LYS A 147 -8.07 5.55 -37.21
C LYS A 147 -7.57 4.56 -36.16
N THR A 148 -6.66 3.66 -36.53
CA THR A 148 -6.14 2.63 -35.62
C THR A 148 -5.14 3.20 -34.63
N ALA A 149 -4.21 4.03 -35.12
CA ALA A 149 -3.23 4.70 -34.28
C ALA A 149 -3.89 5.68 -33.31
N ARG A 150 -4.88 6.47 -33.78
CA ARG A 150 -5.62 7.42 -32.94
C ARG A 150 -6.30 6.72 -31.77
N THR A 151 -7.05 5.65 -32.04
CA THR A 151 -7.74 4.90 -30.97
C THR A 151 -6.75 4.29 -29.98
N TYR A 152 -5.65 3.71 -30.47
CA TYR A 152 -4.60 3.17 -29.62
C TYR A 152 -3.96 4.24 -28.72
N CYS A 153 -3.52 5.36 -29.29
CA CYS A 153 -2.91 6.46 -28.55
C CYS A 153 -3.89 7.08 -27.54
N SER A 154 -5.17 7.23 -27.90
CA SER A 154 -6.18 7.70 -26.95
C SER A 154 -6.37 6.74 -25.77
N LEU A 155 -6.43 5.42 -26.01
CA LEU A 155 -6.55 4.43 -24.92
C LEU A 155 -5.30 4.41 -24.03
N LEU A 156 -4.11 4.54 -24.63
CA LEU A 156 -2.85 4.62 -23.88
C LEU A 156 -2.78 5.88 -23.01
N LEU A 157 -3.22 7.03 -23.53
CA LEU A 157 -3.32 8.27 -22.75
C LEU A 157 -4.31 8.13 -21.58
N ILE A 158 -5.48 7.52 -21.82
CA ILE A 158 -6.44 7.24 -20.75
C ILE A 158 -5.80 6.36 -19.69
N THR A 159 -5.16 5.26 -20.08
CA THR A 159 -4.47 4.34 -19.15
C THR A 159 -3.40 5.06 -18.34
N THR A 160 -2.61 5.90 -19.00
CA THR A 160 -1.53 6.68 -18.37
C THR A 160 -2.10 7.70 -17.38
N GLY A 161 -3.11 8.48 -17.77
CA GLY A 161 -3.77 9.42 -16.86
C GLY A 161 -4.42 8.71 -15.66
N THR A 162 -4.98 7.52 -15.89
CA THR A 162 -5.57 6.67 -14.86
C THR A 162 -4.52 6.17 -13.87
N LEU A 163 -3.35 5.77 -14.35
CA LEU A 163 -2.21 5.43 -13.51
C LEU A 163 -1.80 6.61 -12.61
N TYR A 164 -1.76 7.84 -13.13
CA TYR A 164 -1.42 9.01 -12.31
C TYR A 164 -2.47 9.34 -11.25
N ALA A 165 -3.75 9.22 -11.59
CA ALA A 165 -4.83 9.32 -10.62
C ALA A 165 -4.61 8.34 -9.45
N GLY A 166 -4.30 7.08 -9.77
CA GLY A 166 -3.98 6.08 -8.77
C GLY A 166 -2.70 6.36 -8.01
N LEU A 167 -1.63 6.83 -8.66
CA LEU A 167 -0.37 7.19 -7.99
C LEU A 167 -0.56 8.37 -7.03
N ALA A 168 -1.39 9.34 -7.36
CA ALA A 168 -1.73 10.43 -6.45
C ALA A 168 -2.54 9.97 -5.23
N MET A 169 -3.32 8.88 -5.36
CA MET A 169 -4.21 8.32 -4.33
C MET A 169 -5.18 9.34 -3.69
N ASN A 170 -5.48 10.44 -4.38
CA ASN A 170 -6.50 11.37 -3.92
C ASN A 170 -7.88 10.75 -4.15
N ALA A 171 -8.66 10.58 -3.08
CA ALA A 171 -9.97 9.92 -3.12
C ALA A 171 -10.90 10.42 -4.23
N ARG A 172 -10.97 11.74 -4.43
CA ARG A 172 -11.85 12.36 -5.44
C ARG A 172 -11.36 12.08 -6.86
N ILE A 173 -10.05 12.19 -7.08
CA ILE A 173 -9.43 11.92 -8.38
C ILE A 173 -9.53 10.43 -8.71
N CYS A 174 -9.29 9.55 -7.74
CA CYS A 174 -9.43 8.10 -7.90
C CYS A 174 -10.86 7.70 -8.27
N LEU A 175 -11.86 8.24 -7.57
CA LEU A 175 -13.29 7.99 -7.88
C LEU A 175 -13.64 8.50 -9.29
N PHE A 176 -13.22 9.72 -9.62
CA PHE A 176 -13.45 10.29 -10.95
C PHE A 176 -12.79 9.42 -12.04
N ALA A 177 -11.52 9.07 -11.87
CA ALA A 177 -10.78 8.26 -12.82
C ALA A 177 -11.35 6.83 -12.94
N SER A 178 -11.77 6.21 -11.83
CA SER A 178 -12.32 4.86 -11.84
C SER A 178 -13.64 4.78 -12.61
N VAL A 179 -14.40 5.86 -12.67
CA VAL A 179 -15.65 5.93 -13.47
C VAL A 179 -15.37 6.38 -14.91
N VAL A 180 -14.61 7.46 -15.10
CA VAL A 180 -14.42 8.10 -16.41
C VAL A 180 -13.51 7.29 -17.32
N ALA A 181 -12.41 6.73 -16.82
CA ALA A 181 -11.46 6.03 -17.69
C ALA A 181 -12.03 4.74 -18.32
N PRO A 182 -12.72 3.85 -17.57
CA PRO A 182 -13.39 2.70 -18.14
C PRO A 182 -14.48 3.08 -19.14
N THR A 183 -15.30 4.09 -18.82
CA THR A 183 -16.43 4.52 -19.66
C THR A 183 -15.97 5.18 -20.96
N LEU A 184 -15.00 6.08 -20.90
CA LEU A 184 -14.40 6.72 -22.06
C LEU A 184 -13.69 5.69 -22.95
N SER A 185 -12.95 4.75 -22.34
CA SER A 185 -12.29 3.66 -23.07
C SER A 185 -13.28 2.76 -23.81
N PHE A 186 -14.36 2.36 -23.13
CA PHE A 186 -15.43 1.58 -23.75
C PHE A 186 -16.12 2.35 -24.88
N HIS A 187 -16.39 3.65 -24.68
CA HIS A 187 -16.97 4.51 -25.71
C HIS A 187 -16.08 4.60 -26.97
N LEU A 188 -14.77 4.78 -26.79
CA LEU A 188 -13.82 4.80 -27.91
C LEU A 188 -13.78 3.47 -28.66
N LEU A 189 -13.75 2.35 -27.94
CA LEU A 189 -13.80 1.01 -28.55
C LEU A 189 -15.11 0.77 -29.30
N LYS A 190 -16.24 1.17 -28.71
CA LYS A 190 -17.58 1.10 -29.31
C LYS A 190 -17.62 1.86 -30.64
N ARG A 191 -17.13 3.11 -30.65
CA ARG A 191 -17.05 3.96 -31.86
C ARG A 191 -16.10 3.39 -32.91
N TYR A 192 -14.95 2.86 -32.49
CA TYR A 192 -13.97 2.29 -33.40
C TYR A 192 -14.52 1.08 -34.17
N TYR A 193 -15.19 0.17 -33.45
CA TYR A 193 -15.77 -1.06 -34.02
C TYR A 193 -17.18 -0.88 -34.63
N GLY A 194 -17.80 0.30 -34.50
CA GLY A 194 -19.12 0.58 -35.07
C GLY A 194 -20.21 -0.28 -34.43
N LEU A 195 -20.30 -0.21 -33.11
CA LEU A 195 -21.37 -0.82 -32.32
C LEU A 195 -22.46 0.22 -32.04
N GLU A 196 -23.72 -0.10 -32.31
CA GLU A 196 -24.85 0.81 -32.08
C GLU A 196 -25.37 0.71 -30.64
N LYS A 197 -25.46 -0.52 -30.12
CA LYS A 197 -25.97 -0.81 -28.78
C LYS A 197 -24.85 -0.73 -27.74
N GLY A 198 -25.15 -0.16 -26.57
CA GLY A 198 -24.21 -0.14 -25.45
C GLY A 198 -24.76 0.64 -24.27
N LYS A 199 -25.00 -0.05 -23.16
CA LYS A 199 -25.53 0.53 -21.92
C LYS A 199 -24.38 1.08 -21.06
N VAL A 200 -23.83 2.23 -21.45
CA VAL A 200 -22.69 2.88 -20.75
C VAL A 200 -23.02 3.16 -19.28
N TRP A 201 -24.30 3.43 -18.96
CA TRP A 201 -24.75 3.63 -17.57
C TRP A 201 -24.55 2.40 -16.67
N VAL A 202 -24.67 1.17 -17.21
CA VAL A 202 -24.37 -0.07 -16.46
C VAL A 202 -22.88 -0.12 -16.09
N LEU A 203 -22.02 0.38 -16.97
CA LEU A 203 -20.59 0.47 -16.71
C LEU A 203 -20.28 1.50 -15.61
N VAL A 204 -20.97 2.64 -15.60
CA VAL A 204 -20.84 3.64 -14.51
C VAL A 204 -21.20 3.02 -13.16
N ILE A 205 -22.36 2.36 -13.07
CA ILE A 205 -22.81 1.69 -11.83
C ILE A 205 -21.80 0.63 -11.39
N SER A 206 -21.32 -0.18 -12.33
CA SER A 206 -20.31 -1.21 -12.06
C SER A 206 -19.02 -0.61 -11.48
N MET A 207 -18.54 0.52 -12.00
CA MET A 207 -17.33 1.17 -11.51
C MET A 207 -17.53 1.82 -10.13
N LEU A 208 -18.74 2.31 -9.81
CA LEU A 208 -19.07 2.78 -8.47
C LEU A 208 -19.03 1.63 -7.46
N ILE A 209 -19.65 0.48 -7.78
CA ILE A 209 -19.58 -0.73 -6.95
C ILE A 209 -18.12 -1.15 -6.75
N PHE A 210 -17.32 -1.13 -7.82
CA PHE A 210 -15.88 -1.43 -7.73
C PHE A 210 -15.16 -0.47 -6.78
N PHE A 211 -15.44 0.84 -6.86
CA PHE A 211 -14.77 1.82 -6.01
C PHE A 211 -15.09 1.60 -4.52
N PHE A 212 -16.37 1.41 -4.18
CA PHE A 212 -16.83 1.20 -2.80
C PHE A 212 -16.42 -0.15 -2.22
N ALA A 213 -16.07 -1.15 -3.03
CA ALA A 213 -15.60 -2.44 -2.53
C ALA A 213 -14.33 -2.34 -1.65
N GLN A 214 -13.58 -1.22 -1.70
CA GLN A 214 -12.41 -0.98 -0.85
C GLN A 214 -12.72 -0.83 0.64
N THR A 215 -13.91 -0.32 0.98
CA THR A 215 -14.32 -0.07 2.37
C THR A 215 -14.99 -1.30 3.00
N HIS A 216 -14.90 -2.45 2.34
CA HIS A 216 -15.54 -3.68 2.77
C HIS A 216 -14.53 -4.84 2.79
N ALA A 217 -14.79 -5.86 3.62
CA ALA A 217 -13.96 -7.04 3.73
C ALA A 217 -14.73 -8.34 3.49
N GLY A 218 -13.96 -9.42 3.34
CA GLY A 218 -14.40 -10.79 3.23
C GLY A 218 -15.37 -11.00 2.07
N LEU A 219 -16.46 -11.69 2.38
CA LEU A 219 -17.44 -12.13 1.40
C LEU A 219 -18.17 -10.96 0.72
N LEU A 220 -18.40 -9.86 1.42
CA LEU A 220 -19.11 -8.70 0.87
C LEU A 220 -18.27 -8.01 -0.22
N ARG A 221 -16.97 -7.82 0.04
CA ARG A 221 -16.04 -7.30 -0.98
C ARG A 221 -15.95 -8.22 -2.19
N MET A 222 -15.83 -9.54 -1.97
CA MET A 222 -15.82 -10.52 -3.07
C MET A 222 -17.11 -10.46 -3.90
N ALA A 223 -18.27 -10.34 -3.24
CA ALA A 223 -19.55 -10.20 -3.91
C ALA A 223 -19.64 -8.90 -4.72
N MET A 224 -19.24 -7.75 -4.17
CA MET A 224 -19.25 -6.48 -4.88
C MET A 224 -18.34 -6.49 -6.12
N LEU A 225 -17.12 -7.03 -5.99
CA LEU A 225 -16.19 -7.19 -7.11
C LEU A 225 -16.75 -8.15 -8.17
N GLY A 226 -17.36 -9.26 -7.75
CA GLY A 226 -18.02 -10.21 -8.64
C GLY A 226 -19.19 -9.60 -9.41
N ILE A 227 -20.06 -8.85 -8.73
CA ILE A 227 -21.19 -8.14 -9.34
C ILE A 227 -20.69 -7.08 -10.32
N SER A 228 -19.73 -6.26 -9.89
CA SER A 228 -19.10 -5.24 -10.74
C SER A 228 -18.54 -5.86 -12.02
N PHE A 229 -17.73 -6.92 -11.89
CA PHE A 229 -17.13 -7.60 -13.04
C PHE A 229 -18.17 -8.28 -13.95
N SER A 230 -19.22 -8.88 -13.38
CA SER A 230 -20.33 -9.48 -14.15
C SER A 230 -21.06 -8.45 -15.00
N MET A 231 -21.30 -7.25 -14.45
CA MET A 231 -21.87 -6.12 -15.19
C MET A 231 -20.95 -5.67 -16.34
N VAL A 232 -19.63 -5.64 -16.13
CA VAL A 232 -18.66 -5.32 -17.20
C VAL A 232 -18.69 -6.37 -18.30
N ILE A 233 -18.70 -7.67 -17.94
CA ILE A 233 -18.82 -8.77 -18.90
C ILE A 233 -20.11 -8.60 -19.71
N TYR A 234 -21.23 -8.32 -19.06
CA TYR A 234 -22.50 -8.09 -19.73
C TYR A 234 -22.40 -6.96 -20.76
N VAL A 235 -21.79 -5.82 -20.40
CA VAL A 235 -21.60 -4.69 -21.32
C VAL A 235 -20.63 -5.04 -22.47
N CYS A 236 -19.52 -5.72 -22.17
CA CYS A 236 -18.52 -6.12 -23.16
C CYS A 236 -18.98 -7.29 -24.04
N SER A 237 -20.01 -8.04 -23.64
CA SER A 237 -20.57 -9.14 -24.44
C SER A 237 -21.15 -8.66 -25.76
N SER A 238 -21.52 -7.37 -25.85
CA SER A 238 -21.93 -6.71 -27.10
C SER A 238 -20.90 -6.87 -28.23
N PHE A 239 -19.59 -6.85 -27.93
CA PHE A 239 -18.54 -7.10 -28.93
C PHE A 239 -18.62 -8.52 -29.52
N TYR A 240 -19.03 -9.49 -28.72
CA TYR A 240 -19.23 -10.86 -29.17
C TYR A 240 -20.57 -11.03 -29.89
N GLN A 241 -21.66 -10.47 -29.37
CA GLN A 241 -22.98 -10.59 -29.96
C GLN A 241 -23.05 -9.97 -31.36
N ASP A 242 -22.54 -8.73 -31.52
CA ASP A 242 -22.68 -7.96 -32.76
C ASP A 242 -21.56 -8.24 -33.78
N LYS A 243 -20.32 -8.49 -33.32
CA LYS A 243 -19.15 -8.64 -34.20
C LYS A 243 -18.53 -10.03 -34.18
N LYS A 244 -19.05 -10.97 -33.36
CA LYS A 244 -18.53 -12.35 -33.18
C LYS A 244 -17.06 -12.40 -32.76
N LYS A 245 -16.55 -11.35 -32.09
CA LYS A 245 -15.16 -11.27 -31.63
C LYS A 245 -15.04 -11.61 -30.15
N MET A 246 -14.93 -12.90 -29.84
CA MET A 246 -14.82 -13.39 -28.45
C MET A 246 -13.59 -12.83 -27.73
N LEU A 247 -12.41 -12.92 -28.36
CA LEU A 247 -11.16 -12.43 -27.76
C LEU A 247 -11.24 -10.93 -27.42
N LEU A 248 -11.84 -10.11 -28.29
CA LEU A 248 -12.00 -8.68 -28.05
C LEU A 248 -12.93 -8.41 -26.86
N SER A 249 -14.03 -9.15 -26.75
CA SER A 249 -14.96 -9.04 -25.63
C SER A 249 -14.27 -9.35 -24.30
N VAL A 250 -13.54 -10.47 -24.24
CA VAL A 250 -12.78 -10.90 -23.04
C VAL A 250 -11.70 -9.88 -22.67
N MET A 251 -10.87 -9.48 -23.62
CA MET A 251 -9.80 -8.51 -23.36
C MET A 251 -10.35 -7.13 -22.97
N SER A 252 -11.47 -6.70 -23.54
CA SER A 252 -12.13 -5.46 -23.16
C SER A 252 -12.68 -5.54 -21.73
N ALA A 253 -13.27 -6.68 -21.35
CA ALA A 253 -13.77 -6.87 -19.98
C ALA A 253 -12.64 -6.84 -18.95
N ILE A 254 -11.50 -7.47 -19.23
CA ILE A 254 -10.32 -7.43 -18.36
C ILE A 254 -9.76 -5.99 -18.28
N TYR A 255 -9.60 -5.32 -19.42
CA TYR A 255 -9.04 -3.97 -19.47
C TYR A 255 -9.92 -2.94 -18.76
N VAL A 256 -11.22 -2.94 -19.05
CA VAL A 256 -12.19 -1.96 -18.53
C VAL A 256 -12.63 -2.31 -17.10
N GLY A 257 -12.76 -3.60 -16.77
CA GLY A 257 -13.31 -4.05 -15.48
C GLY A 257 -12.30 -4.36 -14.39
N ILE A 258 -11.04 -4.65 -14.75
CA ILE A 258 -10.00 -5.03 -13.79
C ILE A 258 -8.86 -4.03 -13.84
N MET A 259 -8.22 -3.88 -15.02
CA MET A 259 -6.98 -3.13 -15.14
C MET A 259 -7.16 -1.63 -14.88
N LEU A 260 -8.03 -0.95 -15.64
CA LEU A 260 -8.26 0.49 -15.48
C LEU A 260 -8.75 0.90 -14.08
N PRO A 261 -9.78 0.27 -13.49
CA PRO A 261 -10.24 0.71 -12.19
C PRO A 261 -9.22 0.39 -11.07
N SER A 262 -8.45 -0.71 -11.18
CA SER A 262 -7.34 -0.98 -10.26
C SER A 262 -6.23 0.08 -10.38
N LEU A 263 -5.89 0.47 -11.61
CA LEU A 263 -4.94 1.56 -11.86
C LEU A 263 -5.45 2.90 -11.32
N ALA A 264 -6.76 3.18 -11.44
CA ALA A 264 -7.37 4.44 -11.01
C ALA A 264 -7.30 4.65 -9.50
N ILE A 265 -7.42 3.55 -8.76
CA ILE A 265 -7.38 3.55 -7.29
C ILE A 265 -5.95 3.46 -6.79
N GLY A 266 -5.04 2.89 -7.58
CA GLY A 266 -3.64 2.77 -7.24
C GLY A 266 -3.35 1.70 -6.19
N ASN A 267 -4.28 0.78 -5.94
CA ASN A 267 -4.10 -0.43 -5.14
C ASN A 267 -4.76 -1.64 -5.80
N ASN A 268 -4.30 -2.84 -5.46
CA ASN A 268 -4.91 -4.08 -5.96
C ASN A 268 -6.09 -4.54 -5.09
N GLN A 269 -7.32 -4.32 -5.53
CA GLN A 269 -8.51 -4.73 -4.79
C GLN A 269 -8.71 -6.25 -4.68
N TYR A 270 -7.99 -7.06 -5.44
CA TYR A 270 -8.08 -8.52 -5.41
C TYR A 270 -7.11 -9.18 -4.42
N THR A 271 -6.44 -8.39 -3.59
CA THR A 271 -5.52 -8.86 -2.55
C THR A 271 -5.97 -8.38 -1.18
N CYS A 272 -5.64 -9.16 -0.14
CA CYS A 272 -6.03 -8.94 1.25
C CYS A 272 -7.55 -8.72 1.41
N PHE A 273 -8.36 -9.73 1.07
CA PHE A 273 -9.82 -9.63 1.15
C PHE A 273 -10.34 -9.45 2.58
N ASN A 274 -9.65 -10.00 3.58
CA ASN A 274 -10.13 -10.06 4.96
C ASN A 274 -10.03 -8.74 5.73
N VAL A 275 -9.46 -7.69 5.12
CA VAL A 275 -9.20 -6.40 5.77
C VAL A 275 -9.80 -5.25 4.97
N GLU A 276 -10.39 -4.30 5.69
CA GLU A 276 -11.04 -3.13 5.11
C GLU A 276 -10.05 -1.97 5.05
N ARG A 277 -10.25 -1.06 4.10
CA ARG A 277 -9.50 0.20 4.07
C ARG A 277 -10.15 1.19 5.05
N THR A 278 -9.37 1.71 6.00
CA THR A 278 -9.84 2.78 6.90
C THR A 278 -9.82 4.11 6.15
N GLY A 279 -10.99 4.53 5.68
CA GLY A 279 -11.15 5.74 4.88
C GLY A 279 -10.47 5.67 3.50
N TYR A 280 -10.36 6.83 2.84
CA TYR A 280 -9.75 6.93 1.49
C TYR A 280 -8.42 7.66 1.49
N TYR A 281 -7.87 7.96 2.67
CA TYR A 281 -6.63 8.69 2.82
C TYR A 281 -5.42 7.74 2.79
N THR A 282 -4.25 8.30 2.51
CA THR A 282 -2.96 7.63 2.64
C THR A 282 -2.23 8.21 3.83
N LEU A 283 -1.21 7.52 4.29
CA LEU A 283 -0.27 8.04 5.25
C LEU A 283 0.40 9.30 4.65
N ASP A 284 0.32 10.45 5.32
CA ASP A 284 0.63 11.78 4.75
C ASP A 284 2.01 11.85 4.05
N THR A 285 3.03 11.21 4.62
CA THR A 285 4.39 11.24 4.08
C THR A 285 4.64 10.16 3.01
N TYR A 286 3.80 9.14 2.92
CA TYR A 286 4.01 7.97 2.05
C TYR A 286 2.79 7.71 1.15
N PRO A 287 2.66 8.42 0.01
CA PRO A 287 1.57 8.22 -0.94
C PRO A 287 1.64 6.81 -1.55
N GLY A 288 0.76 5.91 -1.09
CA GLY A 288 0.80 4.50 -1.44
C GLY A 288 0.64 3.54 -0.27
N ILE A 289 0.85 4.04 0.95
CA ILE A 289 0.63 3.30 2.18
C ILE A 289 -0.64 3.86 2.83
N PHE A 290 -1.51 2.96 3.28
CA PHE A 290 -2.75 3.32 3.93
C PHE A 290 -3.06 2.34 5.05
N SER A 291 -3.81 2.83 6.04
CA SER A 291 -4.28 2.02 7.14
C SER A 291 -5.41 1.10 6.69
N ILE A 292 -5.45 -0.08 7.29
CA ILE A 292 -6.48 -1.09 7.13
C ILE A 292 -6.99 -1.51 8.50
N GLU A 293 -8.21 -1.99 8.56
CA GLU A 293 -8.85 -2.41 9.82
C GLU A 293 -9.47 -3.79 9.65
N ASP A 294 -9.35 -4.60 10.70
CA ASP A 294 -10.14 -5.80 10.87
C ASP A 294 -11.38 -5.49 11.71
N LYS A 295 -12.56 -5.49 11.10
CA LYS A 295 -13.83 -5.22 11.78
C LYS A 295 -14.18 -6.19 12.90
N LYS A 296 -13.59 -7.40 12.91
CA LYS A 296 -13.85 -8.35 14.00
C LYS A 296 -13.17 -7.93 15.29
N THR A 297 -12.00 -7.33 15.18
CA THR A 297 -11.15 -6.98 16.33
C THR A 297 -11.08 -5.48 16.57
N GLY A 298 -11.47 -4.65 15.60
CA GLY A 298 -11.27 -3.19 15.59
C GLY A 298 -9.80 -2.78 15.47
N LYS A 299 -8.88 -3.73 15.25
CA LYS A 299 -7.45 -3.47 15.20
C LYS A 299 -7.04 -2.99 13.83
N ILE A 300 -6.05 -2.10 13.81
CA ILE A 300 -5.52 -1.48 12.60
C ILE A 300 -4.18 -2.07 12.18
N GLY A 301 -3.94 -2.06 10.87
CA GLY A 301 -2.76 -2.58 10.18
C GLY A 301 -2.31 -1.60 9.09
N LEU A 302 -1.17 -1.90 8.45
CA LEU A 302 -0.67 -1.10 7.33
C LEU A 302 -0.61 -1.92 6.06
N ARG A 303 -0.98 -1.27 4.97
CA ARG A 303 -0.99 -1.87 3.65
C ARG A 303 -0.37 -0.94 2.63
N SER A 304 0.45 -1.50 1.75
CA SER A 304 0.92 -0.83 0.54
C SER A 304 0.00 -1.11 -0.65
N ARG A 305 0.24 -0.42 -1.76
CA ARG A 305 -0.43 -0.65 -3.06
C ARG A 305 -0.44 -2.12 -3.49
N TYR A 306 0.60 -2.87 -3.13
CA TYR A 306 0.84 -4.22 -3.63
C TYR A 306 0.41 -5.31 -2.64
N GLY A 307 0.49 -5.05 -1.33
CA GLY A 307 0.24 -6.07 -0.32
C GLY A 307 0.27 -5.56 1.11
N LEU A 308 -0.01 -6.47 2.04
CA LEU A 308 0.02 -6.23 3.48
C LEU A 308 1.46 -5.95 3.94
N LEU A 309 1.66 -4.89 4.72
CA LEU A 309 2.95 -4.59 5.35
C LEU A 309 2.92 -5.02 6.82
N VAL A 310 1.89 -4.56 7.55
CA VAL A 310 1.69 -4.81 8.97
C VAL A 310 0.29 -5.38 9.16
N LYS A 311 0.18 -6.50 9.87
CA LYS A 311 -1.09 -7.15 10.17
C LYS A 311 -1.98 -6.24 11.04
N PRO A 312 -3.31 -6.34 10.92
CA PRO A 312 -4.25 -5.59 11.74
C PRO A 312 -4.30 -6.15 13.17
N GLU A 313 -3.32 -5.79 13.98
CA GLU A 313 -3.16 -6.27 15.37
C GLU A 313 -2.91 -5.12 16.36
N TYR A 314 -2.82 -3.89 15.86
CA TYR A 314 -2.42 -2.70 16.61
C TYR A 314 -3.62 -1.80 16.90
N ASP A 315 -3.50 -1.00 17.95
CA ASP A 315 -4.52 -0.04 18.37
C ASP A 315 -4.39 1.29 17.64
N ALA A 316 -3.14 1.74 17.44
CA ALA A 316 -2.86 3.03 16.82
C ALA A 316 -1.48 3.03 16.14
N PHE A 317 -1.33 3.91 15.15
CA PHE A 317 -0.05 4.22 14.52
C PHE A 317 0.27 5.70 14.75
N VAL A 318 1.45 5.97 15.31
CA VAL A 318 1.93 7.34 15.54
C VAL A 318 3.35 7.47 14.99
N TYR A 319 3.69 8.63 14.45
CA TYR A 319 5.06 8.89 14.04
C TYR A 319 5.95 9.07 15.26
N HIS A 320 7.06 8.33 15.32
CA HIS A 320 7.97 8.38 16.45
C HIS A 320 8.63 9.77 16.60
N THR A 321 8.97 10.41 15.49
CA THR A 321 9.58 11.75 15.47
C THR A 321 8.68 12.79 14.80
N SER A 322 8.68 14.00 15.35
CA SER A 322 7.94 15.16 14.81
C SER A 322 8.39 15.60 13.40
N ARG A 323 9.58 15.18 12.94
CA ARG A 323 10.02 15.36 11.55
C ARG A 323 9.64 14.14 10.72
N HIS A 324 8.49 14.23 10.04
CA HIS A 324 7.81 13.11 9.37
C HIS A 324 8.49 12.56 8.10
N TRP A 325 9.56 13.19 7.59
CA TRP A 325 10.06 12.91 6.23
C TRP A 325 10.73 11.55 6.06
N PHE A 326 11.31 10.98 7.11
CA PHE A 326 11.87 9.62 7.16
C PHE A 326 11.48 9.04 8.52
N GLY A 327 10.38 8.30 8.54
CA GLY A 327 9.60 8.11 9.77
C GLY A 327 9.53 6.65 10.17
N GLU A 328 10.11 6.33 11.32
CA GLU A 328 9.72 5.17 12.09
C GLU A 328 8.30 5.39 12.62
N LEU A 329 7.45 4.36 12.51
CA LEU A 329 6.12 4.36 13.10
C LEU A 329 6.14 3.60 14.41
N GLU A 330 5.55 4.20 15.42
CA GLU A 330 5.15 3.52 16.64
C GLU A 330 3.89 2.71 16.36
N LEU A 331 4.07 1.39 16.30
CA LEU A 331 2.96 0.45 16.26
C LEU A 331 2.52 0.19 17.70
N ARG A 332 1.46 0.87 18.13
CA ARG A 332 0.97 0.82 19.52
C ARG A 332 0.04 -0.35 19.72
N LYS A 333 0.27 -1.15 20.76
CA LYS A 333 -0.53 -2.29 21.14
C LYS A 333 -0.41 -2.52 22.64
N ASN A 334 -1.52 -2.68 23.35
CA ASN A 334 -1.54 -3.13 24.75
C ASN A 334 -0.48 -2.42 25.64
N GLY A 335 -0.42 -1.08 25.57
CA GLY A 335 0.48 -0.28 26.40
C GLY A 335 1.97 -0.32 26.06
N TYR A 336 2.39 -0.97 24.98
CA TYR A 336 3.74 -0.81 24.40
C TYR A 336 3.66 -0.38 22.95
N TYR A 337 4.77 0.13 22.44
CA TYR A 337 4.94 0.34 21.01
C TYR A 337 6.14 -0.45 20.48
N THR A 338 6.01 -0.89 19.23
CA THR A 338 7.13 -1.41 18.45
C THR A 338 7.45 -0.39 17.37
N LEU A 339 8.73 -0.08 17.18
CA LEU A 339 9.14 0.80 16.08
C LEU A 339 9.19 -0.01 14.78
N TYR A 340 8.56 0.55 13.76
CA TYR A 340 8.52 -0.01 12.42
C TYR A 340 9.14 0.95 11.42
N ASP A 341 10.21 0.50 10.79
CA ASP A 341 10.87 1.23 9.72
C ASP A 341 10.13 0.96 8.39
N ILE A 342 9.42 1.98 7.93
CA ILE A 342 8.66 1.92 6.66
C ILE A 342 9.59 1.73 5.46
N CYS A 343 10.77 2.35 5.48
CA CYS A 343 11.69 2.36 4.34
C CYS A 343 12.35 1.00 4.15
N ASN A 344 12.73 0.35 5.25
CA ASN A 344 13.37 -0.96 5.23
C ASN A 344 12.39 -2.13 5.38
N ASN A 345 11.12 -1.86 5.71
CA ASN A 345 10.09 -2.87 5.96
C ASN A 345 10.51 -3.85 7.08
N GLU A 346 11.09 -3.30 8.15
CA GLU A 346 11.64 -4.06 9.26
C GLU A 346 11.10 -3.56 10.61
N TYR A 347 10.91 -4.49 11.53
CA TYR A 347 10.58 -4.20 12.92
C TYR A 347 11.88 -4.02 13.69
N ARG A 348 12.00 -2.90 14.39
CA ARG A 348 13.17 -2.64 15.23
C ARG A 348 13.10 -3.51 16.48
N LYS A 349 14.21 -4.14 16.84
CA LYS A 349 14.31 -5.09 17.96
C LYS A 349 14.93 -4.48 19.22
N ASP A 350 15.08 -3.16 19.24
CA ASP A 350 15.80 -2.45 20.30
C ASP A 350 14.99 -2.34 21.61
N ASN A 351 13.77 -2.90 21.65
CA ASN A 351 12.93 -2.88 22.84
C ASN A 351 13.24 -4.07 23.78
N HIS A 352 13.55 -3.78 25.04
CA HIS A 352 13.79 -4.79 26.08
C HIS A 352 12.50 -5.38 26.68
N ILE A 353 11.33 -4.78 26.35
CA ILE A 353 10.00 -5.23 26.75
C ILE A 353 9.66 -6.56 26.06
N SER A 354 9.16 -7.51 26.84
CA SER A 354 8.62 -8.77 26.33
C SER A 354 7.16 -8.59 25.92
N HIS A 355 6.89 -8.55 24.61
CA HIS A 355 5.54 -8.31 24.07
C HIS A 355 4.50 -9.32 24.59
N GLN A 356 4.86 -10.60 24.70
CA GLN A 356 3.95 -11.64 25.21
C GLN A 356 3.63 -11.46 26.70
N LEU A 357 4.63 -11.06 27.48
CA LEU A 357 4.48 -10.80 28.90
C LEU A 357 3.59 -9.59 29.12
N GLN A 358 3.82 -8.53 28.35
CA GLN A 358 3.04 -7.32 28.42
C GLN A 358 1.58 -7.53 27.99
N ASP A 359 1.33 -8.23 26.87
CA ASP A 359 -0.02 -8.57 26.40
C ASP A 359 -0.81 -9.30 27.52
N SER A 360 -0.16 -10.21 28.24
CA SER A 360 -0.81 -11.00 29.29
C SER A 360 -1.07 -10.20 30.57
N ILE A 361 -0.12 -9.34 30.99
CA ILE A 361 -0.32 -8.49 32.16
C ILE A 361 -1.37 -7.41 31.86
N CYS A 362 -1.43 -6.88 30.63
CA CYS A 362 -2.50 -5.98 30.20
C CYS A 362 -3.88 -6.62 30.40
N GLN A 363 -4.08 -7.88 30.00
CA GLN A 363 -5.35 -8.56 30.23
C GLN A 363 -5.71 -8.62 31.73
N ILE A 364 -4.74 -8.88 32.62
CA ILE A 364 -4.95 -8.89 34.07
C ILE A 364 -5.32 -7.48 34.58
N VAL A 365 -4.66 -6.44 34.05
CA VAL A 365 -4.95 -5.04 34.39
C VAL A 365 -6.34 -4.63 33.90
N GLU A 366 -6.75 -5.04 32.71
CA GLU A 366 -8.08 -4.76 32.15
C GLU A 366 -9.19 -5.43 32.96
N GLU A 367 -9.00 -6.70 33.36
CA GLU A 367 -9.89 -7.40 34.28
C GLU A 367 -9.98 -6.65 35.62
N HIS A 368 -8.85 -6.19 36.16
CA HIS A 368 -8.82 -5.44 37.43
C HIS A 368 -9.55 -4.10 37.33
N LEU A 369 -9.31 -3.30 36.30
CA LEU A 369 -9.99 -2.02 36.07
C LEU A 369 -11.49 -2.17 35.80
N SER A 370 -11.93 -3.36 35.38
CA SER A 370 -13.34 -3.71 35.20
C SER A 370 -14.01 -4.17 36.50
N GLU A 371 -13.29 -4.88 37.36
CA GLU A 371 -13.76 -5.31 38.68
C GLU A 371 -13.93 -4.15 39.68
N TYR A 372 -13.10 -3.11 39.54
CA TYR A 372 -13.10 -1.95 40.41
C TYR A 372 -13.72 -0.73 39.72
N ASP A 373 -14.53 0.05 40.44
CA ASP A 373 -15.24 1.22 39.92
C ASP A 373 -14.32 2.44 39.78
N TYR A 374 -13.36 2.36 38.86
CA TYR A 374 -12.46 3.46 38.52
C TYR A 374 -13.24 4.60 37.85
N GLN A 375 -13.03 5.82 38.33
CA GLN A 375 -13.60 7.05 37.74
C GLN A 375 -12.75 7.55 36.56
N PRO A 376 -13.29 8.45 35.71
CA PRO A 376 -12.52 9.11 34.67
C PRO A 376 -11.22 9.73 35.23
N ASP A 377 -10.12 9.62 34.48
CA ASP A 377 -8.78 10.13 34.83
C ASP A 377 -8.08 9.44 36.01
N GLU A 378 -8.70 8.47 36.69
CA GLU A 378 -7.99 7.59 37.63
C GLU A 378 -6.99 6.71 36.88
N ARG A 379 -5.78 6.56 37.45
CA ARG A 379 -4.61 5.96 36.79
C ARG A 379 -4.10 4.73 37.53
N LEU A 380 -3.52 3.82 36.76
CA LEU A 380 -2.87 2.61 37.24
C LEU A 380 -1.58 2.39 36.45
N GLU A 381 -0.49 2.19 37.16
CA GLU A 381 0.82 1.86 36.58
C GLU A 381 1.30 0.51 37.13
N VAL A 382 1.73 -0.38 36.23
CA VAL A 382 2.40 -1.64 36.59
C VAL A 382 3.75 -1.68 35.90
N ARG A 383 4.82 -1.90 36.69
CA ARG A 383 6.18 -2.08 36.17
C ARG A 383 6.74 -3.40 36.66
N LEU A 384 7.22 -4.21 35.72
CA LEU A 384 7.87 -5.48 35.99
C LEU A 384 9.36 -5.37 35.70
N ILE A 385 10.19 -5.53 36.72
CA ILE A 385 11.65 -5.44 36.61
C ILE A 385 12.25 -6.81 36.83
N GLU A 386 13.06 -7.29 35.89
CA GLU A 386 13.79 -8.55 36.04
C GLU A 386 14.90 -8.38 37.11
N ALA A 387 14.88 -9.24 38.13
CA ALA A 387 15.75 -9.08 39.30
C ALA A 387 17.25 -9.25 38.96
N LYS A 388 17.57 -10.02 37.91
CA LYS A 388 18.96 -10.36 37.53
C LYS A 388 19.74 -9.20 36.91
N ASN A 389 19.08 -8.36 36.12
CA ASN A 389 19.71 -7.31 35.31
C ASN A 389 19.04 -5.93 35.50
N SER A 390 18.04 -5.84 36.37
CA SER A 390 17.22 -4.65 36.61
C SER A 390 16.57 -4.08 35.35
N GLN A 391 16.40 -4.89 34.30
CA GLN A 391 15.74 -4.46 33.07
C GLN A 391 14.23 -4.49 33.24
N VAL A 392 13.55 -3.45 32.75
CA VAL A 392 12.10 -3.40 32.69
C VAL A 392 11.62 -4.33 31.57
N ARG A 393 10.86 -5.37 31.92
CA ARG A 393 10.34 -6.38 30.97
C ARG A 393 8.90 -6.15 30.58
N ALA A 394 8.14 -5.43 31.40
CA ALA A 394 6.80 -4.97 31.08
C ALA A 394 6.54 -3.65 31.81
N HIS A 395 5.94 -2.69 31.12
CA HIS A 395 5.53 -1.42 31.71
C HIS A 395 4.19 -1.01 31.13
N ILE A 396 3.19 -0.95 32.00
CA ILE A 396 1.81 -0.68 31.62
C ILE A 396 1.38 0.56 32.37
N LYS A 397 0.95 1.56 31.61
CA LYS A 397 0.39 2.81 32.09
C LYS A 397 -1.03 2.91 31.55
N ALA A 398 -2.02 2.75 32.43
CA ALA A 398 -3.41 2.69 32.05
C ALA A 398 -4.22 3.73 32.82
N LEU A 399 -5.20 4.34 32.15
CA LEU A 399 -6.23 5.16 32.78
C LEU A 399 -7.60 4.72 32.28
N LYS A 400 -8.63 4.94 33.10
CA LYS A 400 -10.01 4.66 32.69
C LYS A 400 -10.70 5.95 32.30
N ASN A 401 -11.29 5.99 31.11
CA ASN A 401 -12.12 7.09 30.65
C ASN A 401 -13.18 6.56 29.66
N GLY A 402 -14.26 5.99 30.21
CA GLY A 402 -15.24 5.19 29.46
C GLY A 402 -14.69 3.83 29.02
N SER A 403 -13.58 3.82 28.28
CA SER A 403 -12.75 2.65 27.99
C SER A 403 -11.36 2.79 28.63
N ILE A 404 -10.57 1.72 28.59
CA ILE A 404 -9.19 1.73 29.09
C ILE A 404 -8.31 2.40 28.03
N ILE A 405 -7.55 3.41 28.43
CA ILE A 405 -6.63 4.16 27.58
C ILE A 405 -5.23 3.91 28.11
N TYR A 406 -4.34 3.47 27.23
CA TYR A 406 -2.93 3.29 27.56
C TYR A 406 -2.13 4.54 27.24
N ASP A 407 -1.24 4.91 28.15
CA ASP A 407 -0.23 5.92 27.91
C ASP A 407 1.06 5.30 27.39
N TYR A 408 1.63 5.91 26.36
CA TYR A 408 2.82 5.44 25.66
C TYR A 408 3.99 6.43 25.76
N ASP A 409 3.82 7.57 26.43
CA ASP A 409 4.87 8.59 26.54
C ASP A 409 5.77 8.34 27.74
N ASP A 410 7.07 8.18 27.49
CA ASP A 410 8.06 7.92 28.53
C ASP A 410 8.82 9.19 28.95
N LYS A 411 8.48 10.36 28.41
CA LYS A 411 9.16 11.63 28.72
C LYS A 411 8.81 12.16 30.10
N GLU A 412 7.57 11.95 30.55
CA GLU A 412 7.06 12.45 31.81
C GLU A 412 6.59 11.29 32.70
N ALA A 413 6.63 11.51 34.01
CA ALA A 413 6.12 10.52 34.95
C ALA A 413 4.60 10.41 34.82
N PHE A 414 4.10 9.22 34.47
CA PHE A 414 2.68 8.99 34.31
C PHE A 414 1.88 9.20 35.60
N ILE A 415 2.45 8.79 36.74
CA ILE A 415 1.98 9.16 38.08
C ILE A 415 3.17 9.81 38.80
N PRO A 416 3.22 11.15 38.91
CA PRO A 416 4.29 11.84 39.62
C PRO A 416 4.13 11.59 41.12
N THR A 417 4.88 10.62 41.64
CA THR A 417 4.88 10.24 43.06
C THR A 417 6.09 10.83 43.74
N ASP A 418 5.87 11.43 44.91
CA ASP A 418 6.93 12.02 45.72
C ASP A 418 7.64 10.94 46.57
N SER A 419 6.94 9.83 46.84
CA SER A 419 7.42 8.76 47.71
C SER A 419 7.36 7.39 47.01
N ILE A 420 8.52 6.87 46.61
CA ILE A 420 8.66 5.50 46.06
C ILE A 420 9.53 4.66 47.00
N SER A 421 9.01 3.53 47.48
CA SER A 421 9.81 2.52 48.19
C SER A 421 10.09 1.33 47.30
N TYR A 422 11.37 1.02 47.14
CA TYR A 422 11.84 -0.18 46.44
C TYR A 422 11.89 -1.42 47.36
N THR A 423 11.45 -1.29 48.61
CA THR A 423 11.46 -2.40 49.57
C THR A 423 10.25 -3.29 49.34
N PRO A 424 10.42 -4.60 49.04
CA PRO A 424 9.31 -5.52 48.84
C PRO A 424 8.40 -5.59 50.08
N GLY A 425 7.09 -5.67 49.85
CA GLY A 425 6.08 -5.72 50.90
C GLY A 425 5.74 -4.36 51.54
N THR A 426 6.41 -3.28 51.13
CA THR A 426 6.08 -1.94 51.64
C THR A 426 4.99 -1.28 50.81
N ILE A 427 4.05 -0.64 51.51
CA ILE A 427 3.01 0.19 50.91
C ILE A 427 3.36 1.64 51.23
N VAL A 428 3.40 2.48 50.20
CA VAL A 428 3.67 3.91 50.32
C VAL A 428 2.47 4.66 49.77
N CYS A 429 2.12 5.76 50.43
CA CYS A 429 0.91 6.51 50.17
C CYS A 429 1.26 8.00 50.02
N ASP A 430 0.98 8.60 48.85
CA ASP A 430 1.07 10.05 48.71
C ASP A 430 -0.33 10.68 48.83
N SER A 431 -0.40 11.73 49.63
CA SER A 431 -1.67 12.39 49.94
C SER A 431 -2.20 13.24 48.79
N PHE A 432 -1.31 13.70 47.90
CA PHE A 432 -1.66 14.54 46.75
C PHE A 432 -0.69 14.29 45.59
N VAL A 433 -1.23 13.76 44.49
CA VAL A 433 -0.57 13.66 43.19
C VAL A 433 -1.23 14.68 42.28
N ARG A 434 -0.46 15.70 41.89
CA ARG A 434 -0.94 16.76 41.01
C ARG A 434 -0.78 16.34 39.55
N LEU A 435 -1.90 16.22 38.85
CA LEU A 435 -1.96 16.07 37.40
C LEU A 435 -2.40 17.40 36.77
N GLU A 436 -2.30 17.50 35.44
CA GLU A 436 -2.61 18.74 34.71
C GLU A 436 -4.04 19.24 34.98
N TRP A 437 -5.01 18.32 35.09
CA TRP A 437 -6.45 18.63 35.20
C TRP A 437 -7.12 18.13 36.48
N CYS A 438 -6.43 17.36 37.32
CA CYS A 438 -7.00 16.79 38.54
C CYS A 438 -5.96 16.56 39.64
N MET A 439 -6.44 16.29 40.85
CA MET A 439 -5.62 15.98 42.02
C MET A 439 -6.06 14.63 42.57
N LEU A 440 -5.15 13.65 42.56
CA LEU A 440 -5.43 12.29 42.99
C LEU A 440 -4.64 11.94 44.26
N LYS A 441 -4.95 10.80 44.87
CA LYS A 441 -4.21 10.18 45.96
C LYS A 441 -3.59 8.91 45.44
N SER A 442 -2.31 8.69 45.70
CA SER A 442 -1.61 7.51 45.17
C SER A 442 -1.25 6.50 46.26
N LEU A 443 -1.22 5.24 45.86
CA LEU A 443 -0.71 4.13 46.64
C LEU A 443 0.24 3.33 45.77
N SER A 444 1.48 3.19 46.22
CA SER A 444 2.52 2.39 45.58
C SER A 444 2.78 1.13 46.40
N TYR A 445 2.84 -0.02 45.75
CA TYR A 445 3.11 -1.31 46.36
C TYR A 445 4.13 -2.11 45.53
N THR A 446 5.14 -2.64 46.22
CA THR A 446 6.24 -3.40 45.62
C THR A 446 6.24 -4.83 46.13
N HIS A 447 6.41 -5.83 45.24
CA HIS A 447 6.43 -7.24 45.62
C HIS A 447 7.36 -8.07 44.73
N ASP A 448 8.08 -9.00 45.35
CA ASP A 448 8.98 -9.91 44.63
C ASP A 448 8.26 -11.20 44.24
N ALA A 449 8.18 -11.46 42.94
CA ALA A 449 7.76 -12.74 42.41
C ALA A 449 8.95 -13.72 42.44
N THR A 450 8.89 -14.69 43.35
CA THR A 450 9.94 -15.69 43.59
C THR A 450 9.64 -17.05 42.98
N THR A 451 10.69 -17.76 42.57
CA THR A 451 10.72 -19.21 42.34
C THR A 451 11.89 -19.81 43.10
N ASN A 452 11.64 -20.87 43.88
CA ASN A 452 12.64 -21.59 44.70
C ASN A 452 13.61 -20.62 45.43
N ASP A 453 13.06 -19.74 46.28
CA ASP A 453 13.77 -18.81 47.17
C ASP A 453 14.59 -17.68 46.53
N SER A 454 14.52 -17.48 45.21
CA SER A 454 15.11 -16.33 44.52
C SER A 454 14.05 -15.47 43.81
N ALA A 455 14.17 -14.15 43.95
CA ALA A 455 13.31 -13.19 43.23
C ALA A 455 13.66 -13.23 41.74
N VAL A 456 12.66 -13.45 40.89
CA VAL A 456 12.84 -13.41 39.42
C VAL A 456 12.37 -12.10 38.85
N TYR A 457 11.27 -11.57 39.39
CA TYR A 457 10.73 -10.27 39.00
C TYR A 457 10.29 -9.45 40.20
N ASN A 458 10.57 -8.16 40.16
CA ASN A 458 10.05 -7.19 41.12
C ASN A 458 8.84 -6.51 40.45
N ILE A 459 7.67 -6.71 41.04
CA ILE A 459 6.39 -6.16 40.60
C ILE A 459 6.17 -4.85 41.36
N TYR A 460 6.07 -3.75 40.62
CA TYR A 460 5.68 -2.45 41.13
C TYR A 460 4.29 -2.11 40.63
N VAL A 461 3.39 -1.78 41.54
CA VAL A 461 2.03 -1.33 41.23
C VAL A 461 1.81 0.01 41.89
N THR A 462 1.42 1.00 41.09
CA THR A 462 1.03 2.33 41.57
C THR A 462 -0.40 2.61 41.14
N LEU A 463 -1.28 2.86 42.10
CA LEU A 463 -2.67 3.23 41.89
C LEU A 463 -2.83 4.71 42.22
N ALA A 464 -3.53 5.49 41.39
CA ALA A 464 -3.86 6.88 41.67
C ALA A 464 -5.36 7.13 41.44
N ARG A 465 -6.05 7.55 42.50
CA ARG A 465 -7.52 7.62 42.55
C ARG A 465 -8.00 8.86 43.31
N GLU A 466 -9.25 9.29 43.13
CA GLU A 466 -9.81 10.44 43.87
C GLU A 466 -9.86 10.14 45.38
N ASN A 467 -10.34 8.94 45.69
CA ASN A 467 -10.32 8.39 47.04
C ASN A 467 -9.04 7.58 47.23
N MET A 468 -8.53 7.56 48.47
CA MET A 468 -7.31 6.81 48.78
C MET A 468 -7.47 5.33 48.39
N PRO A 469 -6.62 4.78 47.50
CA PRO A 469 -6.70 3.37 47.11
C PRO A 469 -6.56 2.47 48.35
N LYS A 470 -7.30 1.37 48.38
CA LYS A 470 -7.20 0.42 49.50
C LYS A 470 -5.96 -0.45 49.32
N PRO A 471 -5.13 -0.68 50.36
CA PRO A 471 -4.00 -1.62 50.28
C PRO A 471 -4.34 -2.99 49.69
N LYS A 472 -5.51 -3.52 50.06
CA LYS A 472 -6.02 -4.81 49.57
C LYS A 472 -6.22 -4.85 48.05
N GLU A 473 -6.51 -3.72 47.41
CA GLU A 473 -6.67 -3.60 45.95
C GLU A 473 -5.33 -3.87 45.24
N ALA A 474 -4.28 -3.14 45.63
CA ALA A 474 -2.94 -3.31 45.09
C ALA A 474 -2.37 -4.72 45.37
N GLU A 475 -2.58 -5.24 46.59
CA GLU A 475 -2.18 -6.61 46.92
C GLU A 475 -2.88 -7.66 46.05
N THR A 476 -4.16 -7.46 45.74
CA THR A 476 -4.94 -8.39 44.93
C THR A 476 -4.43 -8.42 43.50
N LEU A 477 -4.15 -7.24 42.91
CA LEU A 477 -3.56 -7.14 41.57
C LEU A 477 -2.19 -7.81 41.50
N VAL A 478 -1.31 -7.51 42.46
CA VAL A 478 0.02 -8.14 42.55
C VAL A 478 -0.09 -9.66 42.69
N LYS A 479 -1.02 -10.17 43.52
CA LYS A 479 -1.25 -11.62 43.66
C LYS A 479 -1.68 -12.27 42.35
N LYS A 480 -2.56 -11.63 41.56
CA LYS A 480 -2.96 -12.11 40.23
C LYS A 480 -1.75 -12.19 39.29
N ILE A 481 -0.95 -11.13 39.21
CA ILE A 481 0.25 -11.06 38.36
C ILE A 481 1.29 -12.10 38.81
N SER A 482 1.59 -12.19 40.11
CA SER A 482 2.54 -13.15 40.69
C SER A 482 2.13 -14.60 40.41
N ARG A 483 0.83 -14.93 40.55
CA ARG A 483 0.30 -16.25 40.18
C ARG A 483 0.50 -16.55 38.70
N PHE A 484 0.26 -15.59 37.82
CA PHE A 484 0.49 -15.74 36.38
C PHE A 484 1.97 -16.00 36.07
N LEU A 485 2.89 -15.22 36.65
CA LEU A 485 4.32 -15.39 36.48
C LEU A 485 4.78 -16.79 36.91
N ARG A 486 4.28 -17.31 38.04
CA ARG A 486 4.58 -18.68 38.51
C ARG A 486 4.13 -19.79 37.55
N CYS A 487 3.12 -19.54 36.71
CA CYS A 487 2.68 -20.51 35.70
C CYS A 487 3.60 -20.55 34.47
N ILE A 488 4.35 -19.48 34.20
CA ILE A 488 5.19 -19.32 33.01
C ILE A 488 6.66 -19.57 33.32
N LEU A 489 7.09 -19.30 34.55
CA LEU A 489 8.44 -19.60 34.99
C LEU A 489 8.67 -21.13 34.97
N PRO A 490 9.79 -21.60 34.40
CA PRO A 490 10.08 -23.03 34.33
C PRO A 490 10.10 -23.61 35.75
N LYS A 491 9.23 -24.60 35.99
CA LYS A 491 9.37 -25.53 37.11
C LYS A 491 10.46 -26.52 36.72
N ASN A 492 11.70 -26.24 37.04
CA ASN A 492 12.72 -27.27 37.08
C ASN A 492 12.74 -27.89 38.47
#